data_AF-A0A2D5S6N7-F1
#
_entry.id   AF-A0A2D5S6N7-F1
#
_cell.length_a   1.000
_cell.length_b   1.000
_cell.length_c   1.000
_cell.angle_alpha   90.00
_cell.angle_beta   90.00
_cell.angle_gamma   90.00
#
_symmetry.space_group_name_H-M   'P 1'
#
loop_
_entity.id
_entity.type
_entity.pdbx_description
1 polymer ?
#
loop_
_entity_poly.entity_id
_entity_poly.type
_entity_poly.pdbx_seq_one_letter_code
_entity_poly.pdbx_strand_id
1 'polypeptide(L)'
;MLFRLLYDEDLAQATYLVGCQKTGEAIVIDPARDVDRCLDLAVEQGLRIVAVAETHVHADFLSGVRELAERVGATVHVSGLGGTDWRSGWLDGYEHRELMDGDEFTVGNIRFTTVHSPGHTPEHVSFLVTDLGGGADSPMGMITGDFVFVGDLGRPDLLESAAGQAGMMEPSARTLAGSARAFLGLDDHLQVWPAHGSGSACGKALGAVPQSTVGYEKRFNPALSLSVDEEAFVDFILQGQPEPPAYFARMKAWNRDGVPLLGSLPNPAIATAEDLEARLAGVRVVDVRPWAAFRAGHLPGAIWPRLGINFLATVGSYVEPGERIGIVAPADEFDRLVRNLVRIGLDDVAWLVTPEELEGHAAAGGVLDQAPEVDAETFRNLLESDPKTVVLDVRRAVEWNGGHLQTAVNIAHTRLVPRIEEVPAGSRIHVHCAGGIRSAMAVSELRRRGFDAVNVAGGWAAMTRAGCGAVSCG
;
A
#
# COMPACT_ATOMS: atom_id res chain seq x y z
N MET A 1 -17.03 20.02 17.66
CA MET A 1 -15.74 19.45 17.19
C MET A 1 -15.53 19.68 15.69
N LEU A 2 -14.28 19.84 15.23
CA LEU A 2 -13.89 19.74 13.82
C LEU A 2 -13.46 18.30 13.51
N PHE A 3 -13.86 17.78 12.34
CA PHE A 3 -13.40 16.51 11.80
C PHE A 3 -13.05 16.69 10.31
N ARG A 4 -11.87 16.23 9.89
CA ARG A 4 -11.43 16.22 8.50
C ARG A 4 -10.77 14.88 8.17
N LEU A 5 -11.10 14.37 7.00
CA LEU A 5 -10.45 13.22 6.37
C LEU A 5 -9.47 13.75 5.31
N LEU A 6 -8.21 13.37 5.45
CA LEU A 6 -7.19 13.48 4.41
C LEU A 6 -7.03 12.10 3.79
N TYR A 7 -7.56 11.91 2.58
CA TYR A 7 -7.46 10.64 1.88
C TYR A 7 -6.31 10.65 0.88
N ASP A 8 -5.63 9.53 0.76
CA ASP A 8 -4.63 9.25 -0.25
C ASP A 8 -5.16 8.21 -1.24
N GLU A 9 -5.35 8.62 -2.48
CA GLU A 9 -5.92 7.74 -3.52
C GLU A 9 -4.96 6.64 -3.98
N ASP A 10 -3.64 6.80 -3.81
CA ASP A 10 -2.65 5.84 -4.29
C ASP A 10 -2.36 4.74 -3.26
N LEU A 11 -2.35 5.08 -1.98
CA LEU A 11 -2.33 4.13 -0.86
C LEU A 11 -3.73 3.59 -0.52
N ALA A 12 -4.78 4.29 -0.96
CA ALA A 12 -6.14 4.12 -0.46
C ALA A 12 -6.22 4.31 1.08
N GLN A 13 -5.48 5.29 1.60
CA GLN A 13 -5.23 5.51 3.03
C GLN A 13 -5.94 6.75 3.56
N ALA A 14 -6.45 6.68 4.78
CA ALA A 14 -7.21 7.71 5.46
C ALA A 14 -6.47 8.21 6.71
N THR A 15 -6.07 9.48 6.67
CA THR A 15 -5.57 10.21 7.84
C THR A 15 -6.69 11.10 8.40
N TYR A 16 -6.83 11.16 9.72
CA TYR A 16 -7.86 11.98 10.39
C TYR A 16 -7.25 13.17 11.13
N LEU A 17 -7.75 14.38 10.87
CA LEU A 17 -7.50 15.55 11.70
C LEU A 17 -8.77 15.86 12.50
N VAL A 18 -8.67 15.73 13.83
CA VAL A 18 -9.78 15.96 14.76
C VAL A 18 -9.41 17.10 15.71
N GLY A 19 -10.24 18.14 15.79
CA GLY A 19 -9.87 19.40 16.43
C GLY A 19 -10.94 20.03 17.31
N CYS A 20 -10.56 20.53 18.48
CA CYS A 20 -11.43 21.29 19.35
C CYS A 20 -11.39 22.77 18.97
N GLN A 21 -12.38 23.26 18.22
CA GLN A 21 -12.44 24.67 17.79
C GLN A 21 -12.48 25.68 18.95
N LYS A 22 -12.87 25.26 20.16
CA LYS A 22 -12.89 26.13 21.34
C LYS A 22 -11.50 26.35 21.94
N THR A 23 -10.65 25.34 21.97
CA THR A 23 -9.29 25.44 22.52
C THR A 23 -8.23 25.68 21.43
N GLY A 24 -8.56 25.40 20.17
CA GLY A 24 -7.62 25.42 19.05
C GLY A 24 -6.74 24.18 18.98
N GLU A 25 -6.93 23.17 19.82
CA GLU A 25 -6.09 21.97 19.88
C GLU A 25 -6.61 20.87 18.95
N ALA A 26 -5.70 20.13 18.32
CA ALA A 26 -6.03 19.04 17.41
C ALA A 26 -5.13 17.82 17.56
N ILE A 27 -5.65 16.68 17.13
CA ILE A 27 -4.93 15.43 16.98
C ILE A 27 -4.98 14.97 15.53
N VAL A 28 -3.88 14.38 15.08
CA VAL A 28 -3.79 13.66 13.80
C VAL A 28 -3.70 12.17 14.08
N ILE A 29 -4.44 11.35 13.35
CA ILE A 29 -4.48 9.90 13.55
C ILE A 29 -4.14 9.22 12.22
N ASP A 30 -3.18 8.28 12.29
CA ASP A 30 -2.57 7.56 11.17
C ASP A 30 -2.01 8.47 10.05
N PRO A 31 -1.19 9.49 10.36
CA PRO A 31 -0.57 10.33 9.33
C PRO A 31 0.43 9.55 8.48
N ALA A 32 0.44 9.79 7.17
CA ALA A 32 1.58 9.44 6.33
C ALA A 32 2.80 10.36 6.60
N ARG A 33 4.01 9.91 6.22
CA ARG A 33 5.28 10.61 6.49
C ARG A 33 5.38 12.03 5.91
N ASP A 34 4.63 12.38 4.86
CA ASP A 34 4.54 13.74 4.32
C ASP A 34 3.56 14.62 5.13
N VAL A 35 3.99 14.99 6.34
CA VAL A 35 3.14 15.63 7.35
C VAL A 35 2.79 17.09 7.08
N ASP A 36 3.38 17.71 6.05
CA ASP A 36 3.07 19.09 5.64
C ASP A 36 1.57 19.24 5.31
N ARG A 37 0.96 18.24 4.67
CA ARG A 37 -0.50 18.20 4.41
C ARG A 37 -1.34 18.32 5.68
N CYS A 38 -0.88 17.71 6.78
CA CYS A 38 -1.58 17.78 8.07
C CYS A 38 -1.37 19.13 8.74
N LEU A 39 -0.13 19.64 8.70
CA LEU A 39 0.24 20.94 9.27
C LEU A 39 -0.50 22.09 8.59
N ASP A 40 -0.52 22.09 7.26
CA ASP A 40 -1.19 23.11 6.45
C ASP A 40 -2.70 23.09 6.70
N LEU A 41 -3.32 21.91 6.72
CA LEU A 41 -4.74 21.78 7.04
C LEU A 41 -5.05 22.28 8.46
N ALA A 42 -4.19 21.99 9.46
CA ALA A 42 -4.40 22.50 10.80
C ALA A 42 -4.34 24.04 10.84
N VAL A 43 -3.37 24.65 10.15
CA VAL A 43 -3.24 26.12 10.04
C VAL A 43 -4.47 26.73 9.35
N GLU A 44 -4.92 26.15 8.23
CA GLU A 44 -6.12 26.61 7.51
C GLU A 44 -7.38 26.59 8.38
N GLN A 45 -7.46 25.65 9.32
CA GLN A 45 -8.60 25.50 10.24
C GLN A 45 -8.41 26.25 11.56
N GLY A 46 -7.31 27.01 11.73
CA GLY A 46 -7.01 27.75 12.95
C GLY A 46 -6.71 26.84 14.16
N LEU A 47 -6.12 25.68 13.90
CA LEU A 47 -5.80 24.66 14.89
C LEU A 47 -4.29 24.47 15.04
N ARG A 48 -3.88 23.96 16.21
CA ARG A 48 -2.53 23.50 16.52
C ARG A 48 -2.59 22.01 16.82
N ILE A 49 -1.78 21.24 16.10
CA ILE A 49 -1.61 19.81 16.38
C ILE A 49 -0.82 19.68 17.69
N VAL A 50 -1.44 19.07 18.70
CA VAL A 50 -0.86 18.88 20.05
C VAL A 50 -0.64 17.42 20.38
N ALA A 51 -1.34 16.53 19.68
CA ALA A 51 -1.26 15.11 19.84
C ALA A 51 -1.23 14.44 18.48
N VAL A 52 -0.68 13.24 18.43
CA VAL A 52 -0.70 12.38 17.25
C VAL A 52 -0.88 10.94 17.71
N ALA A 53 -1.67 10.15 16.99
CA ALA A 53 -1.89 8.74 17.31
C ALA A 53 -1.71 7.79 16.13
N GLU A 54 -1.42 6.55 16.45
CA GLU A 54 -1.45 5.40 15.55
C GLU A 54 -2.47 4.37 16.02
N THR A 55 -3.24 3.83 15.08
CA THR A 55 -4.10 2.67 15.34
C THR A 55 -3.27 1.39 15.43
N HIS A 56 -2.23 1.26 14.60
CA HIS A 56 -1.34 0.09 14.57
C HIS A 56 -0.01 0.42 13.88
N VAL A 57 0.94 -0.52 13.94
CA VAL A 57 2.18 -0.44 13.15
C VAL A 57 1.85 -0.74 11.69
N HIS A 58 1.75 0.29 10.86
CA HIS A 58 1.35 0.21 9.44
C HIS A 58 2.31 -0.65 8.60
N ALA A 59 1.76 -1.33 7.59
CA ALA A 59 2.51 -2.25 6.72
C ALA A 59 2.79 -1.67 5.33
N ASP A 60 2.11 -0.63 4.91
CA ASP A 60 2.01 -0.20 3.51
C ASP A 60 2.47 1.24 3.29
N PHE A 61 2.67 2.01 4.35
CA PHE A 61 3.32 3.31 4.32
C PHE A 61 4.14 3.55 5.59
N LEU A 62 5.04 4.52 5.52
CA LEU A 62 5.77 5.03 6.66
C LEU A 62 4.94 6.06 7.40
N SER A 63 4.83 5.86 8.69
CA SER A 63 4.11 6.71 9.60
C SER A 63 4.75 8.09 9.76
N GLY A 64 3.91 9.11 9.78
CA GLY A 64 4.25 10.49 10.09
C GLY A 64 4.17 10.84 11.57
N VAL A 65 3.91 9.87 12.46
CA VAL A 65 3.79 10.15 13.90
C VAL A 65 5.08 10.74 14.46
N ARG A 66 6.22 10.14 14.13
CA ARG A 66 7.53 10.66 14.55
C ARG A 66 7.83 12.04 13.94
N GLU A 67 7.44 12.25 12.68
CA GLU A 67 7.59 13.56 12.02
C GLU A 67 6.81 14.66 12.73
N LEU A 68 5.55 14.41 13.11
CA LEU A 68 4.77 15.39 13.88
C LEU A 68 5.32 15.60 15.29
N ALA A 69 5.78 14.54 15.95
CA ALA A 69 6.43 14.65 17.26
C ALA A 69 7.68 15.54 17.18
N GLU A 70 8.52 15.37 16.16
CA GLU A 70 9.71 16.17 15.93
C GLU A 70 9.39 17.63 15.56
N ARG A 71 8.43 17.83 14.63
CA ARG A 71 8.16 19.14 14.02
C ARG A 71 7.38 20.08 14.92
N VAL A 72 6.46 19.56 15.73
CA VAL A 72 5.56 20.37 16.57
C VAL A 72 5.53 19.98 18.04
N GLY A 73 6.33 18.98 18.45
CA GLY A 73 6.35 18.51 19.83
C GLY A 73 5.03 17.86 20.24
N ALA A 74 4.31 17.22 19.30
CA ALA A 74 3.04 16.57 19.59
C ALA A 74 3.23 15.36 20.52
N THR A 75 2.33 15.20 21.50
CA THR A 75 2.30 14.03 22.36
C THR A 75 1.91 12.79 21.54
N VAL A 76 2.78 11.79 21.51
CA VAL A 76 2.60 10.54 20.77
C VAL A 76 1.70 9.58 21.52
N HIS A 77 0.67 9.06 20.86
CA HIS A 77 -0.27 8.08 21.42
C HIS A 77 -0.20 6.80 20.58
N VAL A 78 0.43 5.76 21.11
CA VAL A 78 0.61 4.47 20.43
C VAL A 78 0.15 3.34 21.32
N SER A 79 -0.18 2.18 20.76
CA SER A 79 -0.59 1.02 21.55
C SER A 79 0.54 0.46 22.42
N GLY A 80 0.22 0.12 23.68
CA GLY A 80 1.06 -0.67 24.58
C GLY A 80 0.74 -2.17 24.58
N LEU A 81 -0.12 -2.65 23.66
CA LEU A 81 -0.75 -3.97 23.71
C LEU A 81 -0.14 -5.01 22.76
N GLY A 82 1.00 -4.68 22.14
CA GLY A 82 1.72 -5.56 21.20
C GLY A 82 2.60 -6.64 21.82
N GLY A 83 2.67 -6.71 23.16
CA GLY A 83 3.69 -7.51 23.83
C GLY A 83 5.10 -6.97 23.60
N THR A 84 6.12 -7.83 23.70
CA THR A 84 7.52 -7.42 23.52
C THR A 84 7.90 -7.14 22.07
N ASP A 85 7.24 -7.80 21.12
CA ASP A 85 7.69 -7.87 19.73
C ASP A 85 7.07 -6.78 18.83
N TRP A 86 5.98 -6.16 19.30
CA TRP A 86 5.21 -5.14 18.59
C TRP A 86 5.02 -3.85 19.41
N ARG A 87 6.00 -3.52 20.25
CA ARG A 87 6.11 -2.23 20.94
C ARG A 87 6.92 -1.25 20.09
N SER A 88 6.50 0.02 20.02
CA SER A 88 7.25 1.06 19.31
C SER A 88 8.60 1.34 19.99
N GLY A 89 9.71 1.08 19.28
CA GLY A 89 11.08 1.15 19.79
C GLY A 89 11.75 2.52 19.72
N TRP A 90 11.04 3.55 19.24
CA TRP A 90 11.61 4.88 18.96
C TRP A 90 11.09 6.01 19.87
N LEU A 91 10.28 5.68 20.88
CA LEU A 91 9.58 6.65 21.71
C LEU A 91 10.50 7.44 22.66
N ASP A 92 11.69 6.92 22.95
CA ASP A 92 12.66 7.57 23.83
C ASP A 92 13.04 8.97 23.31
N GLY A 93 12.88 9.98 24.17
CA GLY A 93 13.13 11.39 23.82
C GLY A 93 11.90 12.16 23.32
N TYR A 94 10.76 11.49 23.12
CA TYR A 94 9.49 12.12 22.79
C TYR A 94 8.50 12.05 23.95
N GLU A 95 7.62 13.05 24.07
CA GLU A 95 6.48 12.96 24.97
C GLU A 95 5.48 11.94 24.40
N HIS A 96 5.19 10.89 25.16
CA HIS A 96 4.37 9.78 24.66
C HIS A 96 3.50 9.12 25.73
N ARG A 97 2.48 8.42 25.25
CA ARG A 97 1.61 7.53 26.01
C ARG A 97 1.49 6.20 25.27
N GLU A 98 1.86 5.13 25.96
CA GLU A 98 1.55 3.77 25.55
C GLU A 98 0.15 3.42 26.08
N LEU A 99 -0.79 3.27 25.17
CA LEU A 99 -2.21 3.13 25.49
C LEU A 99 -2.58 1.67 25.76
N MET A 100 -3.33 1.48 26.84
CA MET A 100 -3.97 0.21 27.19
C MET A 100 -5.45 0.22 26.81
N ASP A 101 -6.09 -0.94 26.85
CA ASP A 101 -7.54 -1.03 26.62
C ASP A 101 -8.31 -0.21 27.65
N GLY A 102 -9.27 0.60 27.19
CA GLY A 102 -10.07 1.49 28.03
C GLY A 102 -9.38 2.78 28.46
N ASP A 103 -8.10 3.00 28.12
CA ASP A 103 -7.43 4.26 28.44
C ASP A 103 -8.11 5.44 27.76
N GLU A 104 -8.29 6.51 28.53
CA GLU A 104 -8.86 7.76 28.04
C GLU A 104 -7.83 8.89 27.97
N PHE A 105 -8.01 9.75 26.98
CA PHE A 105 -7.32 11.02 26.86
C PHE A 105 -8.21 12.08 26.20
N THR A 106 -7.80 13.34 26.30
CA THR A 106 -8.57 14.46 25.75
C THR A 106 -7.69 15.39 24.93
N VAL A 107 -8.30 15.98 23.91
CA VAL A 107 -7.73 17.06 23.09
C VAL A 107 -8.75 18.19 23.09
N GLY A 108 -8.49 19.23 23.88
CA GLY A 108 -9.52 20.18 24.28
C GLY A 108 -10.75 19.48 24.89
N ASN A 109 -11.92 19.71 24.29
CA ASN A 109 -13.19 19.12 24.74
C ASN A 109 -13.60 17.88 23.94
N ILE A 110 -12.64 17.12 23.42
CA ILE A 110 -12.88 15.89 22.67
C ILE A 110 -12.21 14.77 23.45
N ARG A 111 -12.98 13.74 23.80
CA ARG A 111 -12.48 12.57 24.50
C ARG A 111 -12.27 11.44 23.51
N PHE A 112 -11.13 10.76 23.67
CA PHE A 112 -10.79 9.53 22.97
C PHE A 112 -10.71 8.42 24.02
N THR A 113 -11.40 7.31 23.75
CA THR A 113 -11.31 6.09 24.55
C THR A 113 -10.69 5.01 23.68
N THR A 114 -9.59 4.44 24.15
CA THR A 114 -8.85 3.38 23.47
C THR A 114 -9.61 2.06 23.57
N VAL A 115 -9.74 1.35 22.46
CA VAL A 115 -10.34 0.01 22.40
C VAL A 115 -9.32 -0.93 21.77
N HIS A 116 -8.88 -1.95 22.50
CA HIS A 116 -8.04 -3.00 21.95
C HIS A 116 -8.83 -3.81 20.94
N SER A 117 -8.37 -3.85 19.70
CA SER A 117 -9.05 -4.51 18.59
C SER A 117 -8.07 -5.35 17.78
N PRO A 118 -7.41 -6.35 18.40
CA PRO A 118 -6.38 -7.13 17.75
C PRO A 118 -6.95 -8.01 16.65
N GLY A 119 -6.12 -8.33 15.67
CA GLY A 119 -6.49 -9.23 14.58
C GLY A 119 -5.72 -8.92 13.32
N HIS A 120 -5.83 -7.67 12.82
CA HIS A 120 -4.96 -7.17 11.76
C HIS A 120 -3.48 -7.15 12.22
N THR A 121 -3.26 -6.60 13.41
CA THR A 121 -2.00 -6.72 14.16
C THR A 121 -2.31 -7.02 15.64
N PRO A 122 -1.35 -7.55 16.41
CA PRO A 122 -1.53 -7.85 17.84
C PRO A 122 -1.78 -6.60 18.69
N GLU A 123 -1.10 -5.50 18.36
CA GLU A 123 -1.16 -4.24 19.09
C GLU A 123 -2.35 -3.37 18.68
N HIS A 124 -3.08 -3.71 17.60
CA HIS A 124 -4.06 -2.83 17.00
C HIS A 124 -5.06 -2.25 18.02
N VAL A 125 -5.20 -0.94 18.02
CA VAL A 125 -6.21 -0.20 18.79
C VAL A 125 -7.10 0.61 17.87
N SER A 126 -8.32 0.82 18.33
CA SER A 126 -9.28 1.74 17.74
C SER A 126 -9.62 2.85 18.75
N PHE A 127 -10.17 3.96 18.28
CA PHE A 127 -10.50 5.10 19.14
C PHE A 127 -11.97 5.46 19.05
N LEU A 128 -12.70 5.29 20.16
CA LEU A 128 -14.03 5.88 20.31
C LEU A 128 -13.90 7.39 20.57
N VAL A 129 -14.67 8.20 19.84
CA VAL A 129 -14.58 9.67 19.90
C VAL A 129 -15.87 10.26 20.47
N THR A 130 -15.77 11.08 21.52
CA THR A 130 -16.90 11.81 22.13
C THR A 130 -16.68 13.32 22.05
N ASP A 131 -17.64 14.07 21.48
CA ASP A 131 -17.64 15.54 21.44
C ASP A 131 -18.25 16.13 22.73
N LEU A 132 -17.48 16.10 23.83
CA LEU A 132 -17.88 16.68 25.12
C LEU A 132 -18.22 18.18 24.98
N GLY A 133 -17.52 18.89 24.08
CA GLY A 133 -17.75 20.31 23.81
C GLY A 133 -19.11 20.60 23.17
N GLY A 134 -19.66 19.63 22.44
CA GLY A 134 -21.03 19.64 21.90
C GLY A 134 -22.10 19.20 22.91
N GLY A 135 -21.70 18.78 24.12
CA GLY A 135 -22.59 18.29 25.17
C GLY A 135 -22.92 16.80 25.09
N ALA A 136 -22.19 16.03 24.28
CA ALA A 136 -22.37 14.58 24.20
C ALA A 136 -21.84 13.88 25.46
N ASP A 137 -22.56 12.86 25.93
CA ASP A 137 -22.16 11.95 27.02
C ASP A 137 -21.75 10.56 26.52
N SER A 138 -21.95 10.31 25.22
CA SER A 138 -21.73 9.04 24.53
C SER A 138 -20.92 9.25 23.24
N PRO A 139 -20.17 8.24 22.76
CA PRO A 139 -19.36 8.37 21.56
C PRO A 139 -20.23 8.58 20.31
N MET A 140 -19.69 9.32 19.35
CA MET A 140 -20.33 9.58 18.07
C MET A 140 -19.82 8.68 16.94
N GLY A 141 -18.63 8.11 17.11
CA GLY A 141 -17.98 7.27 16.12
C GLY A 141 -16.68 6.68 16.62
N MET A 142 -16.10 5.84 15.79
CA MET A 142 -14.90 5.05 16.07
C MET A 142 -13.93 5.18 14.90
N ILE A 143 -12.69 5.57 15.20
CA ILE A 143 -11.58 5.43 14.25
C ILE A 143 -11.13 3.98 14.36
N THR A 144 -11.43 3.20 13.33
CA THR A 144 -11.31 1.75 13.36
C THR A 144 -9.99 1.24 12.81
N GLY A 145 -9.11 2.11 12.31
CA GLY A 145 -7.84 1.69 11.72
C GLY A 145 -8.05 0.65 10.62
N ASP A 146 -7.23 -0.39 10.64
CA ASP A 146 -7.35 -1.56 9.77
C ASP A 146 -8.09 -2.72 10.46
N PHE A 147 -8.86 -2.46 11.51
CA PHE A 147 -9.72 -3.48 12.11
C PHE A 147 -11.01 -3.67 11.29
N VAL A 148 -11.89 -2.64 11.24
CA VAL A 148 -13.15 -2.68 10.49
C VAL A 148 -13.10 -1.66 9.35
N PHE A 149 -13.28 -2.15 8.13
CA PHE A 149 -13.45 -1.35 6.92
C PHE A 149 -14.93 -1.20 6.56
N VAL A 150 -15.21 -0.38 5.54
CA VAL A 150 -16.55 -0.39 4.92
C VAL A 150 -16.70 -1.66 4.08
N GLY A 151 -17.48 -2.62 4.58
CA GLY A 151 -17.80 -3.87 3.91
C GLY A 151 -16.80 -5.02 4.07
N ASP A 152 -15.73 -4.84 4.86
CA ASP A 152 -14.72 -5.88 5.09
C ASP A 152 -14.01 -5.69 6.45
N LEU A 153 -13.06 -6.58 6.79
CA LEU A 153 -12.15 -6.46 7.92
C LEU A 153 -10.68 -6.49 7.48
N GLY A 154 -9.78 -6.08 8.37
CA GLY A 154 -8.34 -6.25 8.21
C GLY A 154 -7.92 -7.68 7.95
N ARG A 155 -6.94 -7.86 7.06
CA ARG A 155 -6.32 -9.16 6.86
C ARG A 155 -5.48 -9.57 8.09
N PRO A 156 -5.56 -10.83 8.58
CA PRO A 156 -4.82 -11.27 9.75
C PRO A 156 -3.49 -11.98 9.44
N ASP A 157 -3.08 -12.10 8.18
CA ASP A 157 -1.95 -12.95 7.77
C ASP A 157 -0.59 -12.23 7.72
N LEU A 158 -0.53 -10.91 7.88
CA LEU A 158 0.69 -10.12 7.67
C LEU A 158 1.83 -10.46 8.63
N LEU A 159 1.55 -10.96 9.83
CA LEU A 159 2.59 -11.44 10.74
C LEU A 159 3.39 -12.59 10.12
N GLU A 160 2.71 -13.47 9.39
CA GLU A 160 3.34 -14.59 8.71
C GLU A 160 3.88 -14.19 7.35
N SER A 161 3.05 -13.54 6.52
CA SER A 161 3.36 -13.25 5.12
C SER A 161 4.31 -12.06 4.92
N ALA A 162 4.46 -11.18 5.93
CA ALA A 162 5.35 -10.02 5.87
C ALA A 162 6.35 -9.94 7.04
N ALA A 163 5.99 -10.36 8.25
CA ALA A 163 6.88 -10.29 9.42
C ALA A 163 7.65 -11.59 9.73
N GLY A 164 7.45 -12.65 8.93
CA GLY A 164 8.22 -13.90 9.02
C GLY A 164 7.86 -14.81 10.20
N GLN A 165 6.71 -14.60 10.83
CA GLN A 165 6.23 -15.42 11.95
C GLN A 165 5.39 -16.60 11.44
N ALA A 166 6.03 -17.74 11.17
CA ALA A 166 5.36 -18.93 10.64
C ALA A 166 4.25 -19.46 11.56
N GLY A 167 3.12 -19.87 10.98
CA GLY A 167 1.97 -20.43 11.70
C GLY A 167 1.10 -19.41 12.44
N MET A 168 1.21 -18.11 12.12
CA MET A 168 0.47 -17.03 12.80
C MET A 168 -0.82 -16.63 12.07
N MET A 169 -1.05 -17.06 10.83
CA MET A 169 -2.28 -16.69 10.09
C MET A 169 -3.56 -17.11 10.82
N GLU A 170 -3.68 -18.40 11.17
CA GLU A 170 -4.87 -18.93 11.83
C GLU A 170 -5.08 -18.38 13.25
N PRO A 171 -4.06 -18.34 14.14
CA PRO A 171 -4.20 -17.68 15.44
C PRO A 171 -4.67 -16.22 15.32
N SER A 172 -4.10 -15.44 14.39
CA SER A 172 -4.48 -14.04 14.18
C SER A 172 -5.92 -13.91 13.67
N ALA A 173 -6.37 -14.82 12.80
CA ALA A 173 -7.76 -14.87 12.34
C ALA A 173 -8.74 -15.16 13.49
N ARG A 174 -8.40 -16.09 14.40
CA ARG A 174 -9.21 -16.37 15.60
C ARG A 174 -9.25 -15.17 16.54
N THR A 175 -8.13 -14.48 16.73
CA THR A 175 -8.08 -13.22 17.49
C THR A 175 -8.98 -12.16 16.87
N LEU A 176 -8.93 -11.98 15.55
CA LEU A 176 -9.80 -11.05 14.82
C LEU A 176 -11.28 -11.40 14.98
N ALA A 177 -11.64 -12.69 14.99
CA ALA A 177 -13.01 -13.13 15.24
C ALA A 177 -13.51 -12.67 16.62
N GLY A 178 -12.65 -12.72 17.64
CA GLY A 178 -12.93 -12.19 18.98
C GLY A 178 -13.23 -10.69 18.97
N SER A 179 -12.38 -9.90 18.31
CA SER A 179 -12.57 -8.45 18.16
C SER A 179 -13.84 -8.12 17.36
N ALA A 180 -14.10 -8.86 16.28
CA ALA A 180 -15.32 -8.72 15.48
C ALA A 180 -16.59 -8.97 16.31
N ARG A 181 -16.60 -9.99 17.18
CA ARG A 181 -17.72 -10.23 18.11
C ARG A 181 -17.88 -9.10 19.12
N ALA A 182 -16.80 -8.53 19.64
CA ALA A 182 -16.86 -7.38 20.53
C ALA A 182 -17.46 -6.14 19.83
N PHE A 183 -17.10 -5.92 18.56
CA PHE A 183 -17.67 -4.84 17.73
C PHE A 183 -19.19 -4.97 17.55
N LEU A 184 -19.74 -6.20 17.48
CA LEU A 184 -21.19 -6.42 17.41
C LEU A 184 -21.94 -5.91 18.66
N GLY A 185 -21.24 -5.68 19.78
CA GLY A 185 -21.82 -5.13 21.02
C GLY A 185 -21.92 -3.60 21.05
N LEU A 186 -21.33 -2.89 20.08
CA LEU A 186 -21.33 -1.42 20.02
C LEU A 186 -22.67 -0.85 19.56
N ASP A 187 -22.98 0.41 19.90
CA ASP A 187 -24.23 1.05 19.46
C ASP A 187 -24.27 1.29 17.94
N ASP A 188 -25.44 1.06 17.33
CA ASP A 188 -25.61 1.10 15.87
C ASP A 188 -25.36 2.49 15.25
N HIS A 189 -25.55 3.57 16.01
CA HIS A 189 -25.38 4.95 15.52
C HIS A 189 -23.92 5.38 15.36
N LEU A 190 -22.98 4.62 15.93
CA LEU A 190 -21.57 4.97 15.88
C LEU A 190 -21.07 4.94 14.44
N GLN A 191 -20.43 6.03 14.01
CA GLN A 191 -19.75 6.08 12.72
C GLN A 191 -18.50 5.19 12.73
N VAL A 192 -18.17 4.66 11.55
CA VAL A 192 -16.98 3.83 11.31
C VAL A 192 -16.04 4.61 10.38
N TRP A 193 -14.85 4.89 10.88
CA TRP A 193 -13.82 5.69 10.20
C TRP A 193 -12.54 4.85 10.05
N PRO A 194 -12.41 4.09 8.95
CA PRO A 194 -11.27 3.18 8.74
C PRO A 194 -9.99 3.92 8.33
N ALA A 195 -8.84 3.28 8.48
CA ALA A 195 -7.56 3.80 7.95
C ALA A 195 -7.36 3.49 6.46
N HIS A 196 -8.16 2.60 5.85
CA HIS A 196 -8.10 2.32 4.41
C HIS A 196 -9.47 2.19 3.73
N GLY A 197 -9.48 2.38 2.42
CA GLY A 197 -10.64 2.21 1.54
C GLY A 197 -10.34 1.37 0.30
N SER A 198 -11.21 1.46 -0.70
CA SER A 198 -11.13 0.64 -1.92
C SER A 198 -9.77 0.76 -2.60
N GLY A 199 -9.10 -0.38 -2.75
CA GLY A 199 -7.84 -0.50 -3.46
C GLY A 199 -6.63 -0.84 -2.60
N SER A 200 -6.74 -0.71 -1.27
CA SER A 200 -5.67 -1.11 -0.36
C SER A 200 -5.40 -2.62 -0.42
N ALA A 201 -4.13 -3.01 -0.21
CA ALA A 201 -3.71 -4.39 -0.08
C ALA A 201 -3.86 -4.94 1.37
N CYS A 202 -4.33 -4.10 2.31
CA CYS A 202 -4.57 -4.46 3.71
C CYS A 202 -5.91 -5.19 3.95
N GLY A 203 -6.76 -5.31 2.94
CA GLY A 203 -7.94 -6.18 2.98
C GLY A 203 -8.37 -6.70 1.61
N LYS A 204 -9.45 -7.47 1.58
CA LYS A 204 -9.84 -8.29 0.41
C LYS A 204 -10.73 -7.52 -0.56
N ALA A 205 -11.73 -6.80 -0.05
CA ALA A 205 -12.75 -6.15 -0.87
C ALA A 205 -13.32 -4.87 -0.22
N LEU A 206 -12.44 -3.90 0.07
CA LEU A 206 -12.85 -2.65 0.71
C LEU A 206 -13.79 -1.82 -0.19
N GLY A 207 -14.83 -1.27 0.44
CA GLY A 207 -15.79 -0.38 -0.20
C GLY A 207 -15.17 0.94 -0.66
N ALA A 208 -15.70 1.49 -1.76
CA ALA A 208 -15.34 2.83 -2.25
C ALA A 208 -16.05 3.97 -1.51
N VAL A 209 -16.96 3.63 -0.58
CA VAL A 209 -17.59 4.59 0.33
C VAL A 209 -16.61 4.82 1.49
N PRO A 210 -16.28 6.08 1.83
CA PRO A 210 -15.18 6.38 2.74
C PRO A 210 -15.47 6.07 4.21
N GLN A 211 -16.75 5.99 4.59
CA GLN A 211 -17.18 5.85 5.98
C GLN A 211 -18.50 5.05 6.05
N SER A 212 -18.76 4.43 7.20
CA SER A 212 -19.99 3.67 7.43
C SER A 212 -20.52 3.89 8.85
N THR A 213 -21.39 3.01 9.33
CA THR A 213 -21.87 2.96 10.71
C THR A 213 -21.81 1.54 11.24
N VAL A 214 -21.66 1.39 12.54
CA VAL A 214 -21.71 0.10 13.23
C VAL A 214 -22.97 -0.68 12.83
N GLY A 215 -24.14 -0.03 12.82
CA GLY A 215 -25.41 -0.66 12.46
C GLY A 215 -25.45 -1.17 11.00
N TYR A 216 -24.86 -0.43 10.06
CA TYR A 216 -24.77 -0.87 8.66
C TYR A 216 -23.80 -2.06 8.51
N GLU A 217 -22.62 -1.96 9.10
CA GLU A 217 -21.61 -3.03 9.05
C GLU A 217 -22.12 -4.32 9.71
N LYS A 218 -22.78 -4.25 10.86
CA LYS A 218 -23.44 -5.41 11.48
C LYS A 218 -24.41 -6.15 10.54
N ARG A 219 -25.11 -5.40 9.69
CA ARG A 219 -26.16 -5.94 8.83
C ARG A 219 -25.63 -6.49 7.50
N PHE A 220 -24.55 -5.92 6.98
CA PHE A 220 -24.13 -6.16 5.59
C PHE A 220 -22.66 -6.56 5.43
N ASN A 221 -21.82 -6.42 6.46
CA ASN A 221 -20.44 -6.86 6.40
C ASN A 221 -20.38 -8.40 6.57
N PRO A 222 -19.93 -9.15 5.55
CA PRO A 222 -19.95 -10.61 5.58
C PRO A 222 -19.03 -11.18 6.65
N ALA A 223 -17.85 -10.57 6.86
CA ALA A 223 -16.90 -11.03 7.86
C ALA A 223 -17.46 -10.84 9.29
N LEU A 224 -18.08 -9.70 9.59
CA LEU A 224 -18.74 -9.51 10.89
C LEU A 224 -19.89 -10.50 11.10
N SER A 225 -20.69 -10.76 10.07
CA SER A 225 -21.81 -11.72 10.15
C SER A 225 -21.34 -13.15 10.45
N LEU A 226 -20.17 -13.54 9.94
CA LEU A 226 -19.57 -14.85 10.18
C LEU A 226 -18.85 -14.97 11.52
N SER A 227 -18.50 -13.87 12.18
CA SER A 227 -17.71 -13.89 13.44
C SER A 227 -18.34 -14.67 14.59
N VAL A 228 -19.65 -14.96 14.53
CA VAL A 228 -20.38 -15.80 15.49
C VAL A 228 -20.08 -17.29 15.35
N ASP A 229 -19.55 -17.72 14.20
CA ASP A 229 -19.03 -19.05 13.90
C ASP A 229 -17.54 -18.94 13.56
N GLU A 230 -16.68 -19.23 14.55
CA GLU A 230 -15.25 -18.95 14.45
C GLU A 230 -14.56 -19.72 13.31
N GLU A 231 -14.96 -20.96 13.04
CA GLU A 231 -14.36 -21.74 11.95
C GLU A 231 -14.76 -21.16 10.59
N ALA A 232 -16.05 -20.86 10.41
CA ALA A 232 -16.53 -20.23 9.18
C ALA A 232 -15.89 -18.85 8.94
N PHE A 233 -15.63 -18.10 10.02
CA PHE A 233 -14.91 -16.83 9.96
C PHE A 233 -13.46 -17.02 9.52
N VAL A 234 -12.72 -17.94 10.16
CA VAL A 234 -11.31 -18.22 9.84
C VAL A 234 -11.15 -18.62 8.38
N ASP A 235 -11.99 -19.54 7.90
CA ASP A 235 -12.01 -19.95 6.49
C ASP A 235 -12.26 -18.76 5.56
N PHE A 236 -13.27 -17.94 5.86
CA PHE A 236 -13.64 -16.79 5.04
C PHE A 236 -12.53 -15.74 4.97
N ILE A 237 -11.95 -15.37 6.11
CA ILE A 237 -11.00 -14.25 6.22
C ILE A 237 -9.62 -14.61 5.67
N LEU A 238 -9.21 -15.88 5.76
CA LEU A 238 -7.94 -16.34 5.19
C LEU A 238 -8.06 -16.64 3.68
N GLN A 239 -9.26 -16.94 3.19
CA GLN A 239 -9.46 -17.25 1.79
C GLN A 239 -9.29 -16.03 0.88
N GLY A 240 -8.38 -16.17 -0.09
CA GLY A 240 -8.23 -15.20 -1.19
C GLY A 240 -7.44 -13.95 -0.80
N GLN A 241 -6.67 -14.00 0.29
CA GLN A 241 -5.76 -12.91 0.64
C GLN A 241 -4.66 -12.78 -0.42
N PRO A 242 -4.42 -11.57 -0.95
CA PRO A 242 -3.37 -11.36 -1.94
C PRO A 242 -1.99 -11.43 -1.28
N GLU A 243 -0.97 -11.94 -1.98
CA GLU A 243 0.41 -11.84 -1.48
C GLU A 243 0.76 -10.37 -1.20
N PRO A 244 1.29 -10.03 -0.01
CA PRO A 244 1.65 -8.65 0.30
C PRO A 244 2.82 -8.20 -0.59
N PRO A 245 2.84 -6.91 -1.00
CA PRO A 245 4.00 -6.32 -1.65
C PRO A 245 5.29 -6.54 -0.85
N ALA A 246 6.43 -6.66 -1.53
CA ALA A 246 7.69 -7.03 -0.88
C ALA A 246 8.14 -6.00 0.17
N TYR A 247 7.83 -4.72 -0.05
CA TYR A 247 8.21 -3.66 0.88
C TYR A 247 7.43 -3.65 2.20
N PHE A 248 6.35 -4.43 2.33
CA PHE A 248 5.54 -4.41 3.56
C PHE A 248 6.35 -4.80 4.81
N ALA A 249 7.26 -5.77 4.66
CA ALA A 249 8.17 -6.18 5.72
C ALA A 249 9.04 -5.00 6.22
N ARG A 250 9.50 -4.15 5.30
CA ARG A 250 10.30 -2.96 5.60
C ARG A 250 9.48 -1.91 6.34
N MET A 251 8.23 -1.66 5.92
CA MET A 251 7.35 -0.69 6.59
C MET A 251 7.07 -1.12 8.03
N LYS A 252 6.71 -2.40 8.25
CA LYS A 252 6.49 -2.94 9.61
C LYS A 252 7.73 -2.73 10.49
N ALA A 253 8.92 -3.03 9.97
CA ALA A 253 10.16 -2.84 10.72
C ALA A 253 10.42 -1.35 11.03
N TRP A 254 10.33 -0.47 10.04
CA TRP A 254 10.63 0.96 10.23
C TRP A 254 9.60 1.67 11.11
N ASN A 255 8.30 1.38 10.95
CA ASN A 255 7.26 1.96 11.80
C ASN A 255 7.39 1.50 13.26
N ARG A 256 7.76 0.23 13.48
CA ARG A 256 8.03 -0.29 14.84
C ARG A 256 9.29 0.31 15.44
N ASP A 257 10.41 0.27 14.71
CA ASP A 257 11.74 0.55 15.27
C ASP A 257 12.13 2.03 15.20
N GLY A 258 11.44 2.81 14.37
CA GLY A 258 11.66 4.24 14.20
C GLY A 258 11.82 4.62 12.74
N VAL A 259 10.81 5.32 12.21
CA VAL A 259 10.84 5.88 10.86
C VAL A 259 11.98 6.90 10.79
N PRO A 260 12.87 6.86 9.78
CA PRO A 260 13.84 7.93 9.58
C PRO A 260 13.12 9.28 9.38
N LEU A 261 13.62 10.35 9.97
CA LEU A 261 13.06 11.68 9.73
C LEU A 261 13.35 12.10 8.28
N LEU A 262 12.29 12.37 7.53
CA LEU A 262 12.30 13.03 6.23
C LEU A 262 12.67 14.52 6.37
N GLY A 263 12.16 15.19 7.41
CA GLY A 263 12.35 16.63 7.60
C GLY A 263 11.52 17.44 6.61
N SER A 264 11.94 17.59 5.36
CA SER A 264 11.18 18.26 4.30
C SER A 264 11.08 17.38 3.06
N LEU A 265 10.06 17.62 2.23
CA LEU A 265 9.95 16.92 0.96
C LEU A 265 11.21 17.12 0.10
N PRO A 266 11.69 16.08 -0.59
CA PRO A 266 12.73 16.20 -1.59
C PRO A 266 12.36 17.25 -2.63
N ASN A 267 13.37 17.98 -3.12
CA ASN A 267 13.23 18.93 -4.23
C ASN A 267 14.15 18.50 -5.38
N PRO A 268 13.73 17.53 -6.21
CA PRO A 268 14.56 16.97 -7.27
C PRO A 268 14.88 18.01 -8.36
N ALA A 269 15.99 17.82 -9.07
CA ALA A 269 16.27 18.63 -10.24
C ALA A 269 15.30 18.30 -11.38
N ILE A 270 14.83 19.32 -12.11
CA ILE A 270 14.13 19.10 -13.38
C ILE A 270 15.19 18.94 -14.48
N ALA A 271 15.26 17.75 -15.06
CA ALA A 271 16.18 17.44 -16.15
C ALA A 271 15.64 17.93 -17.50
N THR A 272 16.56 18.13 -18.43
CA THR A 272 16.31 18.59 -19.79
C THR A 272 16.83 17.55 -20.78
N ALA A 273 16.41 17.63 -22.04
CA ALA A 273 16.89 16.80 -23.13
C ALA A 273 18.43 16.75 -23.22
N GLU A 274 19.08 17.90 -22.98
CA GLU A 274 20.53 18.08 -23.12
C GLU A 274 21.34 17.38 -22.03
N ASP A 275 20.84 17.38 -20.79
CA ASP A 275 21.57 16.85 -19.63
C ASP A 275 21.08 15.48 -19.15
N LEU A 276 20.00 14.94 -19.74
CA LEU A 276 19.40 13.67 -19.35
C LEU A 276 20.38 12.48 -19.42
N GLU A 277 21.16 12.37 -20.51
CA GLU A 277 22.14 11.28 -20.68
C GLU A 277 23.15 11.23 -19.52
N ALA A 278 23.66 12.40 -19.13
CA ALA A 278 24.65 12.53 -18.05
C ALA A 278 24.06 12.19 -16.67
N ARG A 279 22.72 12.15 -16.55
CA ARG A 279 21.98 11.87 -15.32
C ARG A 279 21.56 10.41 -15.17
N LEU A 280 21.79 9.55 -16.17
CA LEU A 280 21.37 8.14 -16.14
C LEU A 280 22.28 7.26 -15.27
N ALA A 281 23.56 7.62 -15.14
CA ALA A 281 24.54 6.79 -14.46
C ALA A 281 24.21 6.60 -12.96
N GLY A 282 24.00 5.34 -12.55
CA GLY A 282 23.70 4.98 -11.16
C GLY A 282 22.30 5.38 -10.70
N VAL A 283 21.37 5.64 -11.64
CA VAL A 283 19.99 6.02 -11.34
C VAL A 283 19.01 4.94 -11.77
N ARG A 284 18.07 4.60 -10.88
CA ARG A 284 16.87 3.82 -11.18
C ARG A 284 15.86 4.73 -11.88
N VAL A 285 15.67 4.52 -13.18
CA VAL A 285 14.67 5.26 -13.94
C VAL A 285 13.29 4.63 -13.77
N VAL A 286 12.32 5.45 -13.37
CA VAL A 286 10.91 5.11 -13.22
C VAL A 286 10.13 5.89 -14.27
N ASP A 287 9.51 5.19 -15.23
CA ASP A 287 8.74 5.83 -16.29
C ASP A 287 7.26 5.49 -16.13
N VAL A 288 6.43 6.51 -15.90
CA VAL A 288 4.99 6.35 -15.65
C VAL A 288 4.12 6.69 -16.86
N ARG A 289 4.73 6.95 -18.04
CA ARG A 289 4.00 7.23 -19.28
C ARG A 289 3.10 6.04 -19.64
N PRO A 290 2.08 6.20 -20.49
CA PRO A 290 1.27 5.08 -20.96
C PRO A 290 2.13 3.95 -21.55
N TRP A 291 1.74 2.68 -21.34
CA TRP A 291 2.51 1.50 -21.79
C TRP A 291 2.89 1.56 -23.28
N ALA A 292 1.99 2.08 -24.12
CA ALA A 292 2.24 2.23 -25.55
C ALA A 292 3.41 3.18 -25.88
N ALA A 293 3.61 4.23 -25.07
CA ALA A 293 4.72 5.15 -25.21
C ALA A 293 6.02 4.53 -24.66
N PHE A 294 5.96 3.95 -23.45
CA PHE A 294 7.10 3.27 -22.83
C PHE A 294 7.68 2.19 -23.75
N ARG A 295 6.84 1.30 -24.26
CA ARG A 295 7.29 0.17 -25.09
C ARG A 295 7.91 0.60 -26.43
N ALA A 296 7.44 1.71 -26.99
CA ALA A 296 7.92 2.23 -28.27
C ALA A 296 9.31 2.88 -28.15
N GLY A 297 9.62 3.44 -26.97
CA GLY A 297 10.91 4.02 -26.65
C GLY A 297 10.96 4.54 -25.21
N HIS A 298 11.85 4.00 -24.39
CA HIS A 298 12.11 4.43 -23.01
C HIS A 298 13.61 4.52 -22.74
N LEU A 299 14.01 5.20 -21.66
CA LEU A 299 15.41 5.26 -21.26
C LEU A 299 15.93 3.85 -20.88
N PRO A 300 17.15 3.47 -21.28
CA PRO A 300 17.70 2.16 -20.98
C PRO A 300 17.65 1.81 -19.49
N GLY A 301 17.19 0.59 -19.20
CA GLY A 301 17.05 0.10 -17.83
C GLY A 301 15.92 0.75 -17.01
N ALA A 302 15.02 1.51 -17.62
CA ALA A 302 13.84 2.02 -16.95
C ALA A 302 12.86 0.89 -16.56
N ILE A 303 12.19 1.07 -15.42
CA ILE A 303 11.03 0.26 -15.02
C ILE A 303 9.73 1.03 -15.30
N TRP A 304 8.66 0.27 -15.54
CA TRP A 304 7.34 0.81 -15.87
C TRP A 304 6.31 0.44 -14.81
N PRO A 305 6.17 1.21 -13.71
CA PRO A 305 5.05 1.06 -12.80
C PRO A 305 3.83 1.82 -13.35
N ARG A 306 2.68 1.16 -13.42
CA ARG A 306 1.44 1.84 -13.82
C ARG A 306 1.01 2.80 -12.72
N LEU A 307 0.81 4.07 -13.07
CA LEU A 307 0.26 5.10 -12.18
C LEU A 307 -1.12 4.70 -11.60
N GLY A 308 -1.42 5.22 -10.41
CA GLY A 308 -2.57 4.87 -9.59
C GLY A 308 -2.27 3.72 -8.61
N ILE A 309 -3.30 2.96 -8.24
CA ILE A 309 -3.29 1.86 -7.25
C ILE A 309 -2.13 0.83 -7.34
N ASN A 310 -1.49 0.66 -8.51
CA ASN A 310 -0.38 -0.30 -8.66
C ASN A 310 1.00 0.35 -8.48
N PHE A 311 1.10 1.67 -8.51
CA PHE A 311 2.36 2.39 -8.54
C PHE A 311 3.23 2.04 -7.33
N LEU A 312 2.73 2.29 -6.11
CA LEU A 312 3.46 2.05 -4.87
C LEU A 312 3.80 0.59 -4.66
N ALA A 313 2.84 -0.31 -4.91
CA ALA A 313 3.07 -1.76 -4.82
C ALA A 313 4.17 -2.24 -5.78
N THR A 314 4.31 -1.60 -6.95
CA THR A 314 5.29 -1.99 -7.96
C THR A 314 6.65 -1.39 -7.66
N VAL A 315 6.71 -0.08 -7.42
CA VAL A 315 7.98 0.60 -7.11
C VAL A 315 8.55 0.11 -5.79
N GLY A 316 7.74 -0.02 -4.75
CA GLY A 316 8.18 -0.59 -3.47
C GLY A 316 8.71 -2.01 -3.58
N SER A 317 8.21 -2.80 -4.54
CA SER A 317 8.71 -4.16 -4.79
C SER A 317 9.95 -4.24 -5.67
N TYR A 318 10.25 -3.21 -6.49
CA TYR A 318 11.32 -3.24 -7.49
C TYR A 318 12.50 -2.33 -7.17
N VAL A 319 12.30 -1.35 -6.31
CA VAL A 319 13.29 -0.34 -5.95
C VAL A 319 13.63 -0.46 -4.47
N GLU A 320 14.93 -0.55 -4.19
CA GLU A 320 15.44 -0.64 -2.84
C GLU A 320 15.72 0.76 -2.25
N PRO A 321 15.59 0.93 -0.92
CA PRO A 321 15.99 2.18 -0.27
C PRO A 321 17.45 2.53 -0.54
N GLY A 322 17.72 3.82 -0.75
CA GLY A 322 19.05 4.33 -1.08
C GLY A 322 19.43 4.23 -2.55
N GLU A 323 18.62 3.58 -3.41
CA GLU A 323 18.75 3.77 -4.85
C GLU A 323 18.38 5.21 -5.24
N ARG A 324 19.19 5.84 -6.08
CA ARG A 324 18.89 7.15 -6.66
C ARG A 324 17.82 7.00 -7.72
N ILE A 325 16.76 7.80 -7.68
CA ILE A 325 15.59 7.64 -8.54
C ILE A 325 15.47 8.82 -9.52
N GLY A 326 15.24 8.51 -10.79
CA GLY A 326 14.88 9.47 -11.82
C GLY A 326 13.48 9.15 -12.36
N ILE A 327 12.63 10.14 -12.55
CA ILE A 327 11.23 9.89 -12.95
C ILE A 327 10.91 10.56 -14.28
N VAL A 328 10.31 9.80 -15.20
CA VAL A 328 9.70 10.31 -16.43
C VAL A 328 8.19 10.41 -16.24
N ALA A 329 7.66 11.63 -16.15
CA ALA A 329 6.25 11.90 -15.90
C ALA A 329 5.81 13.28 -16.42
N PRO A 330 4.51 13.50 -16.69
CA PRO A 330 3.98 14.84 -16.84
C PRO A 330 4.31 15.73 -15.64
N ALA A 331 4.58 17.02 -15.88
CA ALA A 331 5.03 17.95 -14.84
C ALA A 331 4.02 18.15 -13.70
N ASP A 332 2.73 17.99 -13.97
CA ASP A 332 1.64 18.07 -13.00
C ASP A 332 1.57 16.85 -12.06
N GLU A 333 2.24 15.75 -12.37
CA GLU A 333 2.33 14.56 -11.51
C GLU A 333 3.57 14.54 -10.60
N PHE A 334 4.49 15.50 -10.76
CA PHE A 334 5.79 15.50 -10.06
C PHE A 334 5.67 15.49 -8.53
N ASP A 335 4.89 16.40 -7.94
CA ASP A 335 4.71 16.48 -6.49
C ASP A 335 4.09 15.19 -5.93
N ARG A 336 3.04 14.68 -6.59
CA ARG A 336 2.37 13.44 -6.21
C ARG A 336 3.34 12.24 -6.24
N LEU A 337 4.18 12.13 -7.26
CA LEU A 337 5.14 11.03 -7.39
C LEU A 337 6.24 11.10 -6.33
N VAL A 338 6.79 12.29 -6.05
CA VAL A 338 7.77 12.47 -4.97
C VAL A 338 7.17 12.07 -3.62
N ARG A 339 5.95 12.54 -3.32
CA ARG A 339 5.22 12.18 -2.08
C ARG A 339 4.99 10.68 -1.98
N ASN A 340 4.55 10.05 -3.05
CA ASN A 340 4.35 8.61 -3.10
C ASN A 340 5.63 7.83 -2.76
N LEU A 341 6.79 8.25 -3.27
CA LEU A 341 8.05 7.57 -2.99
C LEU A 341 8.49 7.72 -1.52
N VAL A 342 8.42 8.93 -0.96
CA VAL A 342 8.82 9.15 0.46
C VAL A 342 7.92 8.44 1.46
N ARG A 343 6.64 8.24 1.10
CA ARG A 343 5.67 7.47 1.91
C ARG A 343 6.05 6.00 2.04
N ILE A 344 6.85 5.45 1.14
CA ILE A 344 7.31 4.05 1.21
C ILE A 344 8.84 3.93 1.42
N GLY A 345 9.47 5.04 1.83
CA GLY A 345 10.88 5.10 2.22
C GLY A 345 11.87 5.21 1.08
N LEU A 346 11.42 5.68 -0.10
CA LEU A 346 12.25 5.88 -1.27
C LEU A 346 12.57 7.37 -1.42
N ASP A 347 13.52 7.85 -0.63
CA ASP A 347 13.72 9.28 -0.38
C ASP A 347 14.65 9.98 -1.40
N ASP A 348 15.54 9.24 -2.09
CA ASP A 348 16.58 9.80 -2.98
C ASP A 348 16.05 9.99 -4.42
N VAL A 349 15.13 10.94 -4.60
CA VAL A 349 14.65 11.34 -5.93
C VAL A 349 15.60 12.39 -6.51
N ALA A 350 16.47 11.96 -7.43
CA ALA A 350 17.56 12.77 -7.98
C ALA A 350 17.07 13.76 -9.04
N TRP A 351 16.17 13.33 -9.92
CA TRP A 351 15.64 14.18 -10.99
C TRP A 351 14.26 13.75 -11.50
N LEU A 352 13.59 14.70 -12.14
CA LEU A 352 12.30 14.56 -12.79
C LEU A 352 12.43 15.06 -14.23
N VAL A 353 11.80 14.41 -15.20
CA VAL A 353 11.85 14.81 -16.60
C VAL A 353 10.48 14.61 -17.24
N THR A 354 10.09 15.54 -18.14
CA THR A 354 8.82 15.43 -18.84
C THR A 354 8.94 14.53 -20.07
N PRO A 355 7.82 13.99 -20.60
CA PRO A 355 7.84 13.25 -21.86
C PRO A 355 8.42 14.07 -23.03
N GLU A 356 8.18 15.38 -23.05
CA GLU A 356 8.70 16.28 -24.09
C GLU A 356 10.22 16.39 -24.06
N GLU A 357 10.82 16.49 -22.87
CA GLU A 357 12.27 16.52 -22.72
C GLU A 357 12.90 15.16 -23.05
N LEU A 358 12.21 14.04 -22.78
CA LEU A 358 12.63 12.71 -23.23
C LEU A 358 12.57 12.56 -24.76
N GLU A 359 11.53 13.11 -25.40
CA GLU A 359 11.43 13.16 -26.86
C GLU A 359 12.55 14.03 -27.46
N GLY A 360 12.86 15.16 -26.84
CA GLY A 360 13.99 16.02 -27.20
C GLY A 360 15.33 15.29 -27.09
N HIS A 361 15.53 14.52 -26.02
CA HIS A 361 16.71 13.69 -25.83
C HIS A 361 16.87 12.66 -26.96
N ALA A 362 15.79 11.98 -27.34
CA ALA A 362 15.78 11.03 -28.45
C ALA A 362 16.07 11.71 -29.80
N ALA A 363 15.48 12.89 -30.05
CA ALA A 363 15.72 13.67 -31.25
C ALA A 363 17.18 14.17 -31.37
N ALA A 364 17.85 14.39 -30.23
CA ALA A 364 19.26 14.73 -30.14
C ALA A 364 20.20 13.52 -30.31
N GLY A 365 19.66 12.32 -30.60
CA GLY A 365 20.44 11.08 -30.77
C GLY A 365 20.66 10.29 -29.48
N GLY A 366 19.94 10.63 -28.41
CA GLY A 366 19.89 9.86 -27.17
C GLY A 366 19.41 8.43 -27.37
N VAL A 367 19.92 7.50 -26.56
CA VAL A 367 19.63 6.07 -26.71
C VAL A 367 18.32 5.74 -26.01
N LEU A 368 17.41 5.07 -26.72
CA LEU A 368 16.20 4.49 -26.14
C LEU A 368 16.18 2.98 -26.32
N ASP A 369 15.62 2.29 -25.32
CA ASP A 369 15.27 0.87 -25.36
C ASP A 369 13.79 0.68 -25.72
N GLN A 370 13.45 -0.56 -26.07
CA GLN A 370 12.09 -0.99 -26.39
C GLN A 370 11.68 -2.21 -25.57
N ALA A 371 10.39 -2.30 -25.29
CA ALA A 371 9.80 -3.44 -24.59
C ALA A 371 8.92 -4.23 -25.56
N PRO A 372 9.24 -5.49 -25.87
CA PRO A 372 8.47 -6.26 -26.85
C PRO A 372 7.14 -6.72 -26.24
N GLU A 373 6.12 -6.80 -27.10
CA GLU A 373 4.80 -7.34 -26.79
C GLU A 373 4.31 -8.19 -27.96
N VAL A 374 3.64 -9.30 -27.65
CA VAL A 374 2.97 -10.16 -28.63
C VAL A 374 1.49 -10.29 -28.29
N ASP A 375 0.64 -10.42 -29.29
CA ASP A 375 -0.78 -10.72 -29.08
C ASP A 375 -1.01 -12.20 -28.71
N ALA A 376 -2.20 -12.48 -28.18
CA ALA A 376 -2.56 -13.81 -27.69
C ALA A 376 -2.65 -14.89 -28.81
N GLU A 377 -2.94 -14.51 -30.05
CA GLU A 377 -3.04 -15.46 -31.17
C GLU A 377 -1.66 -15.87 -31.67
N THR A 378 -0.76 -14.89 -31.82
CA THR A 378 0.66 -15.12 -32.08
C THR A 378 1.28 -15.99 -30.98
N PHE A 379 0.98 -15.70 -29.71
CA PHE A 379 1.46 -16.50 -28.59
C PHE A 379 0.90 -17.93 -28.59
N ARG A 380 -0.39 -18.14 -28.90
CA ARG A 380 -0.96 -19.49 -29.05
C ARG A 380 -0.24 -20.30 -30.13
N ASN A 381 -0.06 -19.71 -31.31
CA ASN A 381 0.63 -20.38 -32.42
C ASN A 381 2.06 -20.79 -32.00
N LEU A 382 2.73 -19.95 -31.22
CA LEU A 382 4.04 -20.28 -30.66
C LEU A 382 3.97 -21.49 -29.73
N LEU A 383 3.04 -21.50 -28.76
CA LEU A 383 2.84 -22.62 -27.84
C LEU A 383 2.56 -23.95 -28.56
N GLU A 384 1.80 -23.91 -29.66
CA GLU A 384 1.51 -25.10 -30.48
C GLU A 384 2.74 -25.59 -31.27
N SER A 385 3.56 -24.66 -31.74
CA SER A 385 4.75 -24.97 -32.55
C SER A 385 5.97 -25.38 -31.71
N ASP A 386 6.08 -24.88 -30.47
CA ASP A 386 7.19 -25.15 -29.57
C ASP A 386 6.70 -25.40 -28.13
N PRO A 387 6.54 -26.68 -27.73
CA PRO A 387 6.17 -27.05 -26.37
C PRO A 387 7.18 -26.64 -25.28
N LYS A 388 8.38 -26.19 -25.66
CA LYS A 388 9.42 -25.70 -24.73
C LYS A 388 9.33 -24.19 -24.50
N THR A 389 8.33 -23.51 -25.05
CA THR A 389 8.07 -22.09 -24.82
C THR A 389 8.03 -21.81 -23.32
N VAL A 390 8.91 -20.93 -22.86
CA VAL A 390 8.99 -20.53 -21.45
C VAL A 390 7.92 -19.49 -21.17
N VAL A 391 7.13 -19.75 -20.12
CA VAL A 391 6.01 -18.90 -19.71
C VAL A 391 6.16 -18.54 -18.23
N LEU A 392 6.01 -17.25 -17.94
CA LEU A 392 5.95 -16.73 -16.58
C LEU A 392 4.57 -16.13 -16.33
N ASP A 393 3.83 -16.71 -15.39
CA ASP A 393 2.56 -16.18 -14.91
C ASP A 393 2.82 -15.31 -13.68
N VAL A 394 2.58 -14.00 -13.81
CA VAL A 394 2.78 -13.04 -12.72
C VAL A 394 1.50 -12.67 -11.97
N ARG A 395 0.45 -13.49 -12.09
CA ARG A 395 -0.76 -13.39 -11.27
C ARG A 395 -0.52 -13.86 -9.84
N ARG A 396 -1.44 -13.51 -8.94
CA ARG A 396 -1.45 -13.96 -7.54
C ARG A 396 -1.81 -15.45 -7.46
N ALA A 397 -1.39 -16.13 -6.39
CA ALA A 397 -1.66 -17.55 -6.17
C ALA A 397 -3.16 -17.92 -6.31
N VAL A 398 -4.08 -17.08 -5.83
CA VAL A 398 -5.53 -17.32 -5.95
C VAL A 398 -6.00 -17.36 -7.42
N GLU A 399 -5.46 -16.49 -8.27
CA GLU A 399 -5.79 -16.45 -9.69
C GLU A 399 -5.17 -17.64 -10.44
N TRP A 400 -3.94 -18.01 -10.05
CA TRP A 400 -3.22 -19.17 -10.56
C TRP A 400 -3.98 -20.47 -10.28
N ASN A 401 -4.44 -20.66 -9.04
CA ASN A 401 -5.18 -21.85 -8.62
C ASN A 401 -6.52 -22.00 -9.37
N GLY A 402 -7.13 -20.89 -9.80
CA GLY A 402 -8.34 -20.88 -10.64
C GLY A 402 -8.12 -21.34 -12.09
N GLY A 403 -6.88 -21.56 -12.52
CA GLY A 403 -6.52 -22.09 -13.84
C GLY A 403 -5.31 -21.38 -14.45
N HIS A 404 -4.41 -22.15 -15.07
CA HIS A 404 -3.13 -21.67 -15.62
C HIS A 404 -2.61 -22.55 -16.75
N LEU A 405 -1.53 -22.13 -17.42
CA LEU A 405 -0.81 -22.97 -18.40
C LEU A 405 0.05 -24.00 -17.67
N GLN A 406 0.01 -25.27 -18.08
CA GLN A 406 0.70 -26.38 -17.41
C GLN A 406 2.22 -26.20 -17.26
N THR A 407 2.85 -25.53 -18.24
CA THR A 407 4.31 -25.33 -18.28
C THR A 407 4.76 -24.00 -17.69
N ALA A 408 3.83 -23.18 -17.18
CA ALA A 408 4.16 -21.87 -16.65
C ALA A 408 4.78 -21.96 -15.24
N VAL A 409 5.67 -21.02 -14.94
CA VAL A 409 6.14 -20.76 -13.57
C VAL A 409 5.31 -19.60 -13.00
N ASN A 410 4.85 -19.72 -11.75
CA ASN A 410 4.08 -18.64 -11.10
C ASN A 410 4.93 -17.88 -10.07
N ILE A 411 5.05 -16.57 -10.31
CA ILE A 411 5.68 -15.62 -9.38
C ILE A 411 4.90 -14.32 -9.46
N ALA A 412 4.10 -13.99 -8.44
CA ALA A 412 3.31 -12.76 -8.44
C ALA A 412 4.21 -11.53 -8.69
N HIS A 413 3.71 -10.54 -9.44
CA HIS A 413 4.54 -9.43 -9.93
C HIS A 413 5.25 -8.67 -8.80
N THR A 414 4.63 -8.51 -7.64
CA THR A 414 5.19 -7.83 -6.46
C THR A 414 6.22 -8.68 -5.71
N ARG A 415 6.34 -9.98 -6.00
CA ARG A 415 7.30 -10.92 -5.40
C ARG A 415 8.39 -11.33 -6.38
N LEU A 416 8.41 -10.75 -7.57
CA LEU A 416 9.33 -11.08 -8.64
C LEU A 416 10.80 -10.90 -8.26
N VAL A 417 11.16 -9.76 -7.68
CA VAL A 417 12.56 -9.44 -7.36
C VAL A 417 13.16 -10.36 -6.30
N PRO A 418 12.49 -10.63 -5.16
CA PRO A 418 12.99 -11.60 -4.19
C PRO A 418 13.11 -13.03 -4.71
N ARG A 419 12.36 -13.38 -5.76
CA ARG A 419 12.30 -14.73 -6.37
C ARG A 419 12.94 -14.78 -7.75
N ILE A 420 13.84 -13.84 -8.05
CA ILE A 420 14.41 -13.69 -9.39
C ILE A 420 15.20 -14.94 -9.84
N GLU A 421 15.76 -15.69 -8.89
CA GLU A 421 16.50 -16.94 -9.15
C GLU A 421 15.59 -18.08 -9.65
N GLU A 422 14.28 -18.00 -9.41
CA GLU A 422 13.29 -18.96 -9.89
C GLU A 422 12.84 -18.67 -11.33
N VAL A 423 13.17 -17.48 -11.86
CA VAL A 423 12.81 -17.09 -13.22
C VAL A 423 13.68 -17.89 -14.21
N PRO A 424 13.09 -18.60 -15.19
CA PRO A 424 13.86 -19.41 -16.12
C PRO A 424 14.81 -18.55 -16.96
N ALA A 425 16.11 -18.83 -16.88
CA ALA A 425 17.15 -18.09 -17.61
C ALA A 425 17.53 -18.77 -18.95
N GLY A 426 18.10 -17.99 -19.88
CA GLY A 426 18.72 -18.51 -21.11
C GLY A 426 17.79 -18.70 -22.32
N SER A 427 16.49 -18.45 -22.16
CA SER A 427 15.47 -18.50 -23.23
C SER A 427 14.58 -17.26 -23.18
N ARG A 428 13.88 -16.97 -24.28
CA ARG A 428 12.84 -15.93 -24.30
C ARG A 428 11.67 -16.29 -23.40
N ILE A 429 11.31 -15.39 -22.49
CA ILE A 429 10.26 -15.56 -21.48
C ILE A 429 9.00 -14.82 -21.90
N HIS A 430 7.88 -15.53 -22.00
CA HIS A 430 6.57 -14.94 -22.29
C HIS A 430 5.83 -14.70 -20.99
N VAL A 431 5.64 -13.43 -20.65
CA VAL A 431 5.09 -13.02 -19.36
C VAL A 431 3.63 -12.64 -19.54
N HIS A 432 2.75 -13.21 -18.72
CA HIS A 432 1.33 -12.82 -18.70
C HIS A 432 0.83 -12.61 -17.28
N CYS A 433 -0.21 -11.78 -17.16
CA CYS A 433 -1.02 -11.67 -15.95
C CYS A 433 -2.49 -11.87 -16.29
N ALA A 434 -3.46 -11.37 -15.51
CA ALA A 434 -4.88 -11.47 -15.88
C ALA A 434 -5.23 -10.69 -17.16
N GLY A 435 -4.70 -9.46 -17.31
CA GLY A 435 -5.11 -8.52 -18.35
C GLY A 435 -3.96 -7.82 -19.10
N GLY A 436 -2.70 -8.20 -18.85
CA GLY A 436 -1.51 -7.66 -19.53
C GLY A 436 -0.77 -6.53 -18.81
N ILE A 437 -1.37 -5.88 -17.82
CA ILE A 437 -0.75 -4.73 -17.12
C ILE A 437 0.38 -5.18 -16.18
N ARG A 438 0.10 -6.08 -15.22
CA ARG A 438 1.13 -6.61 -14.30
C ARG A 438 2.29 -7.31 -15.01
N SER A 439 2.02 -7.97 -16.13
CA SER A 439 3.06 -8.58 -16.95
C SER A 439 3.91 -7.55 -17.68
N ALA A 440 3.35 -6.44 -18.16
CA ALA A 440 4.14 -5.33 -18.69
C ALA A 440 5.09 -4.74 -17.63
N MET A 441 4.61 -4.55 -16.39
CA MET A 441 5.43 -4.09 -15.27
C MET A 441 6.58 -5.08 -14.99
N ALA A 442 6.27 -6.38 -14.90
CA ALA A 442 7.27 -7.44 -14.70
C ALA A 442 8.28 -7.51 -15.86
N VAL A 443 7.85 -7.35 -17.11
CA VAL A 443 8.74 -7.34 -18.29
C VAL A 443 9.74 -6.18 -18.22
N SER A 444 9.32 -4.99 -17.78
CA SER A 444 10.26 -3.87 -17.62
C SER A 444 11.39 -4.19 -16.63
N GLU A 445 11.08 -4.82 -15.49
CA GLU A 445 12.06 -5.21 -14.48
C GLU A 445 12.95 -6.38 -14.93
N LEU A 446 12.36 -7.38 -15.60
CA LEU A 446 13.11 -8.52 -16.15
C LEU A 446 14.12 -8.06 -17.20
N ARG A 447 13.71 -7.20 -18.14
CA ARG A 447 14.60 -6.69 -19.19
C ARG A 447 15.73 -5.86 -18.61
N ARG A 448 15.45 -5.03 -17.61
CA ARG A 448 16.47 -4.28 -16.88
C ARG A 448 17.53 -5.19 -16.23
N ARG A 449 17.14 -6.39 -15.80
CA ARG A 449 18.05 -7.41 -15.26
C ARG A 449 18.72 -8.28 -16.33
N GLY A 450 18.49 -7.99 -17.61
CA GLY A 450 19.11 -8.69 -18.74
C GLY A 450 18.36 -9.93 -19.23
N PHE A 451 17.14 -10.19 -18.75
CA PHE A 451 16.32 -11.27 -19.28
C PHE A 451 15.69 -10.88 -20.64
N ASP A 452 15.62 -11.82 -21.59
CA ASP A 452 14.83 -11.65 -22.81
C ASP A 452 13.35 -11.93 -22.52
N ALA A 453 12.66 -10.94 -21.95
CA ALA A 453 11.24 -11.03 -21.61
C ALA A 453 10.34 -10.28 -22.61
N VAL A 454 9.18 -10.87 -22.90
CA VAL A 454 8.14 -10.32 -23.78
C VAL A 454 6.77 -10.36 -23.08
N ASN A 455 6.00 -9.28 -23.20
CA ASN A 455 4.65 -9.21 -22.65
C ASN A 455 3.66 -9.93 -23.57
N VAL A 456 2.70 -10.66 -22.98
CA VAL A 456 1.53 -11.19 -23.70
C VAL A 456 0.35 -10.24 -23.54
N ALA A 457 -0.02 -9.55 -24.62
CA ALA A 457 -1.07 -8.53 -24.62
C ALA A 457 -2.42 -9.11 -24.20
N GLY A 458 -3.14 -8.38 -23.33
CA GLY A 458 -4.44 -8.80 -22.81
C GLY A 458 -4.39 -9.97 -21.81
N GLY A 459 -3.22 -10.55 -21.54
CA GLY A 459 -2.98 -11.57 -20.52
C GLY A 459 -3.85 -12.81 -20.65
N TRP A 460 -4.07 -13.48 -19.51
CA TRP A 460 -4.87 -14.69 -19.36
C TRP A 460 -6.25 -14.56 -20.00
N ALA A 461 -6.93 -13.42 -19.83
CA ALA A 461 -8.24 -13.20 -20.42
C ALA A 461 -8.23 -13.28 -21.95
N ALA A 462 -7.20 -12.73 -22.61
CA ALA A 462 -7.03 -12.84 -24.06
C ALA A 462 -6.57 -14.24 -24.48
N MET A 463 -5.65 -14.84 -23.72
CA MET A 463 -5.14 -16.20 -23.96
C MET A 463 -6.25 -17.24 -23.93
N THR A 464 -7.16 -17.19 -22.95
CA THR A 464 -8.31 -18.10 -22.88
C THR A 464 -9.25 -17.92 -24.07
N ARG A 465 -9.52 -16.67 -24.49
CA ARG A 465 -10.34 -16.41 -25.69
C ARG A 465 -9.69 -16.92 -26.98
N ALA A 466 -8.36 -16.85 -27.05
CA ALA A 466 -7.60 -17.38 -28.19
C ALA A 466 -7.57 -18.92 -28.21
N GLY A 467 -7.92 -19.59 -27.11
CA GLY A 467 -7.90 -21.05 -27.00
C GLY A 467 -6.57 -21.62 -26.49
N CYS A 468 -5.77 -20.84 -25.76
CA CYS A 468 -4.59 -21.39 -25.06
C CYS A 468 -5.07 -22.41 -24.00
N GLY A 469 -4.52 -23.63 -24.02
CA GLY A 469 -4.97 -24.71 -23.13
C GLY A 469 -4.78 -24.40 -21.65
N ALA A 470 -5.79 -24.65 -20.82
CA ALA A 470 -5.75 -24.41 -19.38
C ALA A 470 -5.76 -25.72 -18.58
N VAL A 471 -5.03 -25.74 -17.48
CA VAL A 471 -5.10 -26.78 -16.44
C VAL A 471 -5.54 -26.11 -15.14
N SER A 472 -6.42 -26.76 -14.39
CA SER A 472 -6.84 -26.34 -13.04
C SER A 472 -6.10 -27.18 -11.99
N CYS A 473 -5.70 -26.57 -10.87
CA CYS A 473 -5.36 -27.34 -9.68
C CYS A 473 -6.65 -27.98 -9.15
N GLY A 474 -6.69 -29.31 -9.09
CA GLY A 474 -7.80 -30.07 -8.51
C GLY A 474 -7.78 -30.07 -6.99
#